data_AF-A0A0Q9YHH7-F1
#
_entry.id   AF-A0A0Q9YHH7-F1
#
_cell.length_a   1.000
_cell.length_b   1.000
_cell.length_c   1.000
_cell.angle_alpha   90.00
_cell.angle_beta   90.00
_cell.angle_gamma   90.00
#
_symmetry.space_group_name_H-M   'P 1'
#
loop_
_entity.id
_entity.type
_entity.pdbx_description
1 polymer ?
#
loop_
_entity_poly.entity_id
_entity_poly.type
_entity_poly.pdbx_seq_one_letter_code
_entity_poly.pdbx_strand_id
1 'polypeptide(L)'
;MPKPSTLTLVSKSDNAQILESACFKDGQYFIEKWLSKGKSVAALFDIDNTIISYRHTLGTDQWFAFDFNKFINQGLSTQQAKSNTLVNYLNIIKKIHPEDIYVVEEDTPEIIREIQALGIDVLALTSRGSYLLEETVEQLARFGIDFNQGSYKDVNQKLSQSEEGIFYNGMILSAGQHKGECLFSCLQKVPECIVMWDDSLLNLQRVQASIDAYNQSKLSEDKAFTPVKFVGIRYSKLDALIQNVKPEVVELQRKYNDRILSDEHAKYIIKAERKKTRQHCVDIEYRGQENKIYLSVNKFKIYKILKDIMPDIEKYQILGTVKEFFGKQRLAWRFEFTSKVFQPLFHKLSQHGLILQDQFDVLQAVFSEPKKTLMTTYHLRARRMLSCDKVEREAQPLDADATTDIKIDTQSKIRL
;
A
#
# COMPACT_ATOMS: atom_id res chain seq x y z
N MET A 1 31.05 -0.20 18.20
CA MET A 1 30.83 -0.69 16.82
C MET A 1 30.73 0.48 15.85
N PRO A 2 31.18 0.34 14.59
CA PRO A 2 30.96 1.37 13.58
C PRO A 2 29.45 1.51 13.27
N LYS A 3 29.01 2.70 12.89
CA LYS A 3 27.62 2.93 12.45
C LYS A 3 27.36 2.13 11.17
N PRO A 4 26.26 1.35 11.06
CA PRO A 4 25.88 0.70 9.81
C PRO A 4 25.81 1.68 8.64
N SER A 5 26.39 1.31 7.50
CA SER A 5 26.41 2.14 6.28
C SER A 5 25.06 2.20 5.58
N THR A 6 24.16 1.27 5.90
CA THR A 6 22.78 1.15 5.40
C THR A 6 21.83 2.19 6.01
N LEU A 7 22.20 2.81 7.13
CA LEU A 7 21.38 3.83 7.79
C LEU A 7 21.45 5.18 7.08
N THR A 8 20.33 5.62 6.52
CA THR A 8 20.19 6.94 5.89
C THR A 8 19.44 7.90 6.81
N LEU A 9 19.92 9.14 6.98
CA LEU A 9 19.23 10.13 7.80
C LEU A 9 17.98 10.66 7.06
N VAL A 10 16.82 10.58 7.71
CA VAL A 10 15.55 11.11 7.18
C VAL A 10 15.24 12.47 7.79
N SER A 11 15.31 12.57 9.12
CA SER A 11 15.08 13.82 9.84
C SER A 11 15.94 13.90 11.11
N LYS A 12 16.21 15.12 11.57
CA LYS A 12 16.99 15.36 12.79
C LYS A 12 16.50 16.63 13.50
N SER A 13 16.43 16.55 14.82
CA SER A 13 16.27 17.68 15.75
C SER A 13 17.32 17.57 16.87
N ASP A 14 17.26 18.46 17.87
CA ASP A 14 18.19 18.46 19.00
C ASP A 14 18.07 17.20 19.87
N ASN A 15 16.86 16.65 19.97
CA ASN A 15 16.54 15.51 20.82
C ASN A 15 16.12 14.27 20.05
N ALA A 16 15.92 14.36 18.74
CA ALA A 16 15.45 13.25 17.92
C ALA A 16 16.26 13.10 16.63
N GLN A 17 16.32 11.86 16.14
CA GLN A 17 16.70 11.58 14.76
C GLN A 17 15.83 10.43 14.25
N ILE A 18 15.40 10.53 13.00
CA ILE A 18 14.78 9.42 12.29
C ILE A 18 15.72 9.02 11.17
N LEU A 19 16.06 7.74 11.13
CA LEU A 19 16.87 7.12 10.10
C LEU A 19 16.03 6.08 9.37
N GLU A 20 16.34 5.87 8.10
CA GLU A 20 15.76 4.78 7.31
C GLU A 20 16.77 3.65 7.15
N SER A 21 16.28 2.42 7.25
CA SER A 21 17.02 1.22 6.87
C SER A 21 16.08 0.09 6.47
N ALA A 22 16.54 -0.75 5.54
CA ALA A 22 15.90 -2.01 5.19
C ALA A 22 16.48 -3.21 5.96
N CYS A 23 17.28 -2.97 6.99
CA CYS A 23 17.91 -4.00 7.83
C CYS A 23 17.49 -3.79 9.28
N PHE A 24 16.74 -4.74 9.84
CA PHE A 24 16.18 -4.65 11.19
C PHE A 24 17.27 -4.48 12.26
N LYS A 25 18.40 -5.19 12.09
CA LYS A 25 19.55 -5.18 13.01
C LYS A 25 20.20 -3.80 13.17
N ASP A 26 20.06 -2.90 12.21
CA ASP A 26 20.76 -1.61 12.24
C ASP A 26 20.37 -0.74 13.43
N GLY A 27 19.16 -0.89 13.98
CA GLY A 27 18.74 -0.14 15.16
C GLY A 27 19.45 -0.60 16.45
N GLN A 28 19.92 -1.85 16.53
CA GLN A 28 20.64 -2.41 17.69
C GLN A 28 21.90 -1.58 18.00
N TYR A 29 22.56 -1.05 16.95
CA TYR A 29 23.70 -0.14 17.09
C TYR A 29 23.40 1.05 18.01
N PHE A 30 22.19 1.62 17.96
CA PHE A 30 21.84 2.75 18.80
C PHE A 30 21.60 2.33 20.25
N ILE A 31 20.98 1.18 20.48
CA ILE A 31 20.79 0.63 21.82
C ILE A 31 22.16 0.48 22.51
N GLU A 32 23.09 -0.23 21.87
CA GLU A 32 24.41 -0.50 22.45
C GLU A 32 25.22 0.77 22.63
N LYS A 33 25.14 1.71 21.69
CA LYS A 33 25.81 3.02 21.77
C LYS A 33 25.31 3.84 22.97
N TRP A 34 24.04 3.76 23.32
CA TRP A 34 23.49 4.47 24.47
C TRP A 34 23.80 3.73 25.78
N LEU A 35 23.68 2.40 25.80
CA LEU A 35 24.07 1.60 26.96
C LEU A 35 25.56 1.73 27.29
N SER A 36 26.45 1.81 26.30
CA SER A 36 27.90 2.01 26.53
C SER A 36 28.23 3.36 27.17
N LYS A 37 27.26 4.29 27.22
CA LYS A 37 27.37 5.58 27.91
C LYS A 37 26.73 5.57 29.29
N GLY A 38 26.31 4.40 29.78
CA GLY A 38 25.61 4.24 31.05
C GLY A 38 24.21 4.86 31.05
N LYS A 39 23.56 4.96 29.88
CA LYS A 39 22.24 5.57 29.74
C LYS A 39 21.14 4.53 29.78
N SER A 40 20.01 4.88 30.40
CA SER A 40 18.80 4.05 30.35
C SER A 40 18.16 4.12 28.95
N VAL A 41 17.80 2.95 28.41
CA VAL A 41 17.26 2.81 27.05
C VAL A 41 15.97 1.99 27.11
N ALA A 42 14.99 2.30 26.26
CA ALA A 42 13.91 1.39 25.92
C ALA A 42 13.89 1.15 24.40
N ALA A 43 13.55 -0.08 24.02
CA ALA A 43 13.35 -0.49 22.63
C ALA A 43 11.85 -0.68 22.36
N LEU A 44 11.35 -0.04 21.31
CA LEU A 44 9.95 -0.12 20.90
C LEU A 44 9.86 -0.72 19.50
N PHE A 45 8.99 -1.70 19.31
CA PHE A 45 8.80 -2.35 18.03
C PHE A 45 7.35 -2.25 17.59
N ASP A 46 7.12 -1.67 16.42
CA ASP A 46 5.88 -1.93 15.71
C ASP A 46 5.79 -3.40 15.29
N ILE A 47 4.58 -3.90 15.02
CA ILE A 47 4.33 -5.31 14.71
C ILE A 47 4.13 -5.52 13.21
N ASP A 48 3.14 -4.86 12.62
CA ASP A 48 2.68 -5.10 11.25
C ASP A 48 3.67 -4.51 10.24
N ASN A 49 4.13 -5.31 9.28
CA ASN A 49 5.19 -4.95 8.31
C ASN A 49 6.55 -4.58 8.94
N THR A 50 6.69 -4.67 10.26
CA THR A 50 7.93 -4.43 10.99
C THR A 50 8.52 -5.73 11.53
N ILE A 51 7.79 -6.46 12.37
CA ILE A 51 8.20 -7.77 12.89
C ILE A 51 7.61 -8.89 12.03
N ILE A 52 6.30 -8.85 11.80
CA ILE A 52 5.57 -9.85 11.03
C ILE A 52 4.81 -9.22 9.87
N SER A 53 4.54 -9.99 8.83
CA SER A 53 3.68 -9.59 7.73
C SER A 53 2.92 -10.80 7.15
N TYR A 54 2.08 -10.54 6.16
CA TYR A 54 1.21 -11.53 5.52
C TYR A 54 1.66 -11.80 4.08
N ARG A 55 1.55 -13.05 3.63
CA ARG A 55 1.95 -13.47 2.25
C ARG A 55 1.03 -12.94 1.16
N HIS A 56 -0.10 -12.38 1.54
CA HIS A 56 -1.11 -11.81 0.66
C HIS A 56 -1.48 -10.41 1.14
N THR A 57 -1.94 -9.57 0.20
CA THR A 57 -2.37 -8.21 0.53
C THR A 57 -3.64 -8.20 1.41
N LEU A 58 -4.47 -9.24 1.34
CA LEU A 58 -5.70 -9.34 2.13
C LEU A 58 -5.41 -9.26 3.64
N GLY A 59 -6.04 -8.32 4.35
CA GLY A 59 -5.81 -8.14 5.78
C GLY A 59 -4.52 -7.39 6.14
N THR A 60 -3.82 -6.78 5.20
CA THR A 60 -2.74 -5.82 5.50
C THR A 60 -3.29 -4.40 5.69
N ASP A 61 -2.46 -3.49 6.18
CA ASP A 61 -2.78 -2.05 6.27
C ASP A 61 -3.15 -1.44 4.91
N GLN A 62 -2.55 -1.91 3.82
CA GLN A 62 -2.87 -1.45 2.47
C GLN A 62 -4.28 -1.87 2.07
N TRP A 63 -4.69 -3.10 2.43
CA TRP A 63 -6.05 -3.56 2.23
C TRP A 63 -7.04 -2.77 3.10
N PHE A 64 -6.70 -2.51 4.37
CA PHE A 64 -7.54 -1.70 5.27
C PHE A 64 -7.74 -0.28 4.71
N ALA A 65 -6.67 0.38 4.29
CA ALA A 65 -6.72 1.71 3.71
C ALA A 65 -7.56 1.75 2.42
N PHE A 66 -7.44 0.72 1.56
CA PHE A 66 -8.27 0.59 0.37
C PHE A 66 -9.76 0.44 0.71
N ASP A 67 -10.10 -0.46 1.64
CA ASP A 67 -11.48 -0.75 2.05
C ASP A 67 -12.13 0.48 2.69
N PHE A 68 -11.39 1.17 3.57
CA PHE A 68 -11.77 2.42 4.20
C PHE A 68 -12.06 3.52 3.17
N ASN A 69 -11.11 3.77 2.25
CA ASN A 69 -11.28 4.80 1.22
C ASN A 69 -12.46 4.50 0.29
N LYS A 70 -12.76 3.22 0.03
CA LYS A 70 -13.94 2.85 -0.75
C LYS A 70 -15.23 3.27 -0.03
N PHE A 71 -15.34 3.08 1.28
CA PHE A 71 -16.50 3.53 2.05
C PHE A 71 -16.60 5.06 2.10
N ILE A 72 -15.48 5.77 2.24
CA ILE A 72 -15.45 7.24 2.13
C ILE A 72 -15.97 7.70 0.77
N ASN A 73 -15.53 7.08 -0.33
CA ASN A 73 -15.98 7.41 -1.68
C ASN A 73 -17.46 7.07 -1.93
N GLN A 74 -18.08 6.24 -1.08
CA GLN A 74 -19.52 5.96 -1.08
C GLN A 74 -20.32 6.99 -0.27
N GLY A 75 -19.67 7.99 0.31
CA GLY A 75 -20.29 9.07 1.07
C GLY A 75 -20.50 8.75 2.55
N LEU A 76 -19.88 7.69 3.09
CA LEU A 76 -19.95 7.40 4.52
C LEU A 76 -19.08 8.39 5.30
N SER A 77 -19.49 8.68 6.54
CA SER A 77 -18.64 9.43 7.47
C SER A 77 -17.38 8.62 7.84
N THR A 78 -16.31 9.30 8.23
CA THR A 78 -15.07 8.66 8.72
C THR A 78 -15.33 7.59 9.78
N GLN A 79 -16.23 7.85 10.73
CA GLN A 79 -16.55 6.90 11.79
C GLN A 79 -17.25 5.65 11.25
N GLN A 80 -18.22 5.82 10.35
CA GLN A 80 -18.92 4.69 9.72
C GLN A 80 -17.98 3.89 8.81
N ALA A 81 -17.15 4.56 8.01
CA ALA A 81 -16.15 3.91 7.17
C ALA A 81 -15.15 3.11 8.00
N LYS A 82 -14.63 3.68 9.10
CA LYS A 82 -13.72 2.98 10.04
C LYS A 82 -14.40 1.77 10.67
N SER A 83 -15.63 1.93 11.16
CA SER A 83 -16.40 0.83 11.79
C SER A 83 -16.66 -0.31 10.81
N ASN A 84 -17.10 0.00 9.60
CA ASN A 84 -17.37 -1.01 8.56
C ASN A 84 -16.09 -1.72 8.11
N THR A 85 -15.01 -0.97 7.94
CA THR A 85 -13.71 -1.53 7.57
C THR A 85 -13.19 -2.45 8.66
N LEU A 86 -13.30 -2.03 9.93
CA LEU A 86 -12.87 -2.83 11.06
C LEU A 86 -13.63 -4.16 11.14
N VAL A 87 -14.96 -4.15 10.98
CA VAL A 87 -15.75 -5.40 10.95
C VAL A 87 -15.25 -6.37 9.87
N ASN A 88 -14.98 -5.87 8.65
CA ASN A 88 -14.44 -6.70 7.58
C ASN A 88 -13.03 -7.21 7.93
N TYR A 89 -12.18 -6.32 8.43
CA TYR A 89 -10.80 -6.61 8.79
C TYR A 89 -10.71 -7.72 9.84
N LEU A 90 -11.50 -7.65 10.92
CA LEU A 90 -11.51 -8.68 11.96
C LEU A 90 -11.98 -10.03 11.45
N ASN A 91 -12.99 -10.04 10.58
CA ASN A 91 -13.44 -11.27 9.93
C ASN A 91 -12.38 -11.87 9.01
N ILE A 92 -11.52 -11.06 8.42
CA ILE A 92 -10.42 -11.50 7.57
C ILE A 92 -9.28 -12.05 8.41
N ILE A 93 -8.78 -11.30 9.39
CA ILE A 93 -7.62 -11.69 10.22
C ILE A 93 -7.86 -13.06 10.88
N LYS A 94 -9.07 -13.30 11.39
CA LYS A 94 -9.45 -14.60 11.99
C LYS A 94 -9.47 -15.79 11.01
N LYS A 95 -9.50 -15.52 9.71
CA LYS A 95 -9.50 -16.55 8.65
C LYS A 95 -8.11 -16.74 8.01
N ILE A 96 -7.16 -15.84 8.27
CA ILE A 96 -5.80 -15.97 7.73
C ILE A 96 -5.18 -17.22 8.31
N HIS A 97 -4.71 -18.10 7.43
CA HIS A 97 -4.12 -19.33 7.90
C HIS A 97 -2.72 -19.05 8.49
N PRO A 98 -2.37 -19.68 9.62
CA PRO A 98 -1.06 -19.65 10.21
C PRO A 98 0.18 -19.54 9.28
N GLU A 99 0.33 -20.33 8.21
CA GLU A 99 1.49 -20.26 7.28
C GLU A 99 1.52 -19.03 6.36
N ASP A 100 0.40 -18.31 6.24
CA ASP A 100 0.35 -17.06 5.50
C ASP A 100 0.96 -15.89 6.29
N ILE A 101 1.35 -16.13 7.55
CA ILE A 101 2.04 -15.17 8.41
C ILE A 101 3.53 -15.52 8.44
N TYR A 102 4.40 -14.53 8.32
CA TYR A 102 5.85 -14.73 8.35
C TYR A 102 6.54 -13.57 9.09
N VAL A 103 7.73 -13.82 9.65
CA VAL A 103 8.63 -12.76 10.13
C VAL A 103 9.27 -12.05 8.95
N VAL A 104 9.33 -10.72 9.00
CA VAL A 104 9.81 -9.93 7.85
C VAL A 104 11.28 -10.21 7.56
N GLU A 105 12.10 -10.39 8.59
CA GLU A 105 13.46 -10.93 8.51
C GLU A 105 13.60 -12.15 9.44
N GLU A 106 14.29 -13.18 8.97
CA GLU A 106 14.40 -14.47 9.68
C GLU A 106 15.13 -14.35 11.02
N ASP A 107 16.05 -13.39 11.16
CA ASP A 107 16.84 -13.13 12.35
C ASP A 107 16.17 -12.16 13.35
N THR A 108 15.05 -11.51 12.98
CA THR A 108 14.32 -10.58 13.85
C THR A 108 14.00 -11.16 15.24
N PRO A 109 13.49 -12.41 15.39
CA PRO A 109 13.23 -12.97 16.72
C PRO A 109 14.48 -13.10 17.59
N GLU A 110 15.62 -13.46 17.01
CA GLU A 110 16.89 -13.56 17.75
C GLU A 110 17.38 -12.18 18.16
N ILE A 111 17.31 -11.19 17.27
CA ILE A 111 17.68 -9.80 17.60
C ILE A 111 16.83 -9.26 18.75
N ILE A 112 15.52 -9.52 18.77
CA ILE A 112 14.65 -9.10 19.88
C ILE A 112 15.10 -9.78 21.19
N ARG A 113 15.40 -11.09 21.18
CA ARG A 113 15.92 -11.81 22.36
C ARG A 113 17.25 -11.27 22.83
N GLU A 114 18.19 -10.98 21.92
CA GLU A 114 19.48 -10.37 22.23
C GLU A 114 19.27 -9.01 22.93
N ILE A 115 18.35 -8.19 22.42
CA ILE A 115 18.03 -6.89 23.01
C ILE A 115 17.39 -7.05 24.40
N GLN A 116 16.46 -8.01 24.57
CA GLN A 116 15.85 -8.33 25.87
C GLN A 116 16.90 -8.79 26.89
N ALA A 117 17.89 -9.58 26.45
CA ALA A 117 18.98 -10.07 27.30
C ALA A 117 19.90 -8.95 27.82
N LEU A 118 19.85 -7.75 27.24
CA LEU A 118 20.54 -6.56 27.77
C LEU A 118 19.87 -5.99 29.04
N GLY A 119 18.71 -6.52 29.45
CA GLY A 119 18.00 -6.09 30.65
C GLY A 119 17.34 -4.72 30.54
N ILE A 120 17.07 -4.26 29.31
CA ILE A 120 16.31 -3.03 29.04
C ILE A 120 14.83 -3.31 28.85
N ASP A 121 14.00 -2.27 28.94
CA ASP A 121 12.59 -2.38 28.61
C ASP A 121 12.42 -2.57 27.08
N VAL A 122 11.75 -3.65 26.70
CA VAL A 122 11.43 -4.01 25.32
C VAL A 122 9.91 -4.11 25.18
N LEU A 123 9.32 -3.25 24.36
CA LEU A 123 7.88 -3.15 24.20
C LEU A 123 7.46 -3.29 22.73
N ALA A 124 6.26 -3.81 22.51
CA ALA A 124 5.57 -3.67 21.24
C ALA A 124 4.65 -2.44 21.26
N LEU A 125 4.54 -1.72 20.15
CA LEU A 125 3.66 -0.56 19.99
C LEU A 125 2.96 -0.60 18.63
N THR A 126 1.74 -1.12 18.59
CA THR A 126 0.98 -1.40 17.37
C THR A 126 -0.32 -0.60 17.31
N SER A 127 -0.82 -0.38 16.09
CA SER A 127 -2.15 0.20 15.85
C SER A 127 -3.30 -0.79 16.07
N ARG A 128 -3.02 -2.09 16.27
CA ARG A 128 -4.04 -3.10 16.60
C ARG A 128 -4.78 -2.72 17.89
N GLY A 129 -6.04 -3.12 18.00
CA GLY A 129 -6.85 -2.96 19.21
C GLY A 129 -7.01 -4.26 20.00
N SER A 130 -7.59 -4.19 21.18
CA SER A 130 -7.77 -5.31 22.12
C SER A 130 -8.51 -6.51 21.54
N TYR A 131 -9.36 -6.28 20.54
CA TYR A 131 -10.07 -7.32 19.80
C TYR A 131 -9.16 -8.27 18.99
N LEU A 132 -7.87 -7.91 18.79
CA LEU A 132 -6.84 -8.74 18.14
C LEU A 132 -5.78 -9.22 19.13
N LEU A 133 -5.99 -9.05 20.44
CA LEU A 133 -4.96 -9.34 21.43
C LEU A 133 -4.54 -10.82 21.39
N GLU A 134 -5.52 -11.73 21.47
CA GLU A 134 -5.26 -13.17 21.47
C GLU A 134 -4.55 -13.59 20.18
N GLU A 135 -5.05 -13.16 19.02
CA GLU A 135 -4.43 -13.45 17.73
C GLU A 135 -3.02 -12.87 17.64
N THR A 136 -2.76 -11.69 18.20
CA THR A 136 -1.43 -11.07 18.19
C THR A 136 -0.44 -11.85 19.06
N VAL A 137 -0.86 -12.28 20.26
CA VAL A 137 -0.04 -13.13 21.14
C VAL A 137 0.29 -14.44 20.45
N GLU A 138 -0.70 -15.12 19.88
CA GLU A 138 -0.50 -16.39 19.18
C GLU A 138 0.42 -16.23 17.96
N GLN A 139 0.25 -15.16 17.19
CA GLN A 139 1.09 -14.88 16.02
C GLN A 139 2.56 -14.68 16.40
N LEU A 140 2.85 -13.89 17.44
CA LEU A 140 4.21 -13.64 17.89
C LEU A 140 4.84 -14.89 18.54
N ALA A 141 4.08 -15.63 19.35
CA ALA A 141 4.55 -16.83 20.03
C ALA A 141 5.01 -17.91 19.03
N ARG A 142 4.38 -18.00 17.86
CA ARG A 142 4.78 -18.93 16.78
C ARG A 142 6.17 -18.69 16.22
N PHE A 143 6.70 -17.48 16.38
CA PHE A 143 8.07 -17.13 15.99
C PHE A 143 9.01 -17.04 17.20
N GLY A 144 8.57 -17.48 18.38
CA GLY A 144 9.34 -17.41 19.62
C GLY A 144 9.60 -15.97 20.08
N ILE A 145 8.66 -15.06 19.79
CA ILE A 145 8.69 -13.67 20.26
C ILE A 145 7.70 -13.54 21.42
N ASP A 146 8.18 -13.04 22.55
CA ASP A 146 7.39 -12.82 23.75
C ASP A 146 7.79 -11.50 24.41
N PHE A 147 6.84 -10.57 24.54
CA PHE A 147 7.04 -9.28 25.20
C PHE A 147 6.69 -9.31 26.70
N ASN A 148 6.18 -10.43 27.23
CA ASN A 148 5.82 -10.60 28.64
C ASN A 148 7.03 -10.77 29.57
N GLN A 149 7.93 -9.78 29.56
CA GLN A 149 9.22 -9.84 30.24
C GLN A 149 9.56 -8.50 30.90
N GLY A 150 10.59 -8.51 31.75
CA GLY A 150 11.13 -7.30 32.38
C GLY A 150 10.12 -6.58 33.26
N SER A 151 10.19 -5.24 33.26
CA SER A 151 9.39 -4.35 34.13
C SER A 151 7.89 -4.37 33.84
N TYR A 152 7.49 -4.86 32.67
CA TYR A 152 6.11 -4.84 32.18
C TYR A 152 5.48 -6.23 32.05
N LYS A 153 6.11 -7.21 32.71
CA LYS A 153 5.56 -8.55 32.85
C LYS A 153 4.22 -8.53 33.60
N ASP A 154 3.26 -9.31 33.12
CA ASP A 154 1.92 -9.51 33.71
C ASP A 154 1.10 -8.21 33.83
N VAL A 155 1.48 -7.15 33.10
CA VAL A 155 0.71 -5.90 33.01
C VAL A 155 -0.55 -6.14 32.20
N ASN A 156 -1.68 -5.68 32.71
CA ASN A 156 -2.95 -5.66 31.99
C ASN A 156 -3.72 -4.39 32.36
N GLN A 157 -3.68 -3.39 31.48
CA GLN A 157 -4.23 -2.06 31.73
C GLN A 157 -4.93 -1.52 30.48
N LYS A 158 -6.14 -0.99 30.65
CA LYS A 158 -6.83 -0.26 29.57
C LYS A 158 -6.17 1.09 29.33
N LEU A 159 -6.02 1.49 28.08
CA LEU A 159 -5.49 2.81 27.72
C LEU A 159 -6.55 3.89 27.97
N SER A 160 -6.16 5.00 28.59
CA SER A 160 -7.09 6.10 28.87
C SER A 160 -7.57 6.82 27.60
N GLN A 161 -6.81 6.70 26.51
CA GLN A 161 -7.09 7.33 25.23
C GLN A 161 -8.06 6.53 24.35
N SER A 162 -8.42 5.30 24.73
CA SER A 162 -9.17 4.39 23.86
C SER A 162 -10.05 3.40 24.61
N GLU A 163 -11.28 3.23 24.16
CA GLU A 163 -12.17 2.17 24.65
C GLU A 163 -11.66 0.77 24.30
N GLU A 164 -10.93 0.64 23.19
CA GLU A 164 -10.41 -0.61 22.64
C GLU A 164 -8.88 -0.73 22.77
N GLY A 165 -8.23 0.26 23.37
CA GLY A 165 -6.79 0.25 23.58
C GLY A 165 -6.41 -0.46 24.86
N ILE A 166 -5.34 -1.26 24.81
CA ILE A 166 -4.86 -2.03 25.97
C ILE A 166 -3.34 -2.07 26.01
N PHE A 167 -2.79 -1.99 27.21
CA PHE A 167 -1.41 -2.35 27.52
C PHE A 167 -1.41 -3.72 28.18
N TYR A 168 -0.85 -4.71 27.48
CA TYR A 168 -0.85 -6.09 27.90
C TYR A 168 0.53 -6.70 27.75
N ASN A 169 1.16 -7.11 28.85
CA ASN A 169 2.40 -7.89 28.86
C ASN A 169 3.49 -7.33 27.93
N GLY A 170 3.84 -6.05 28.11
CA GLY A 170 4.83 -5.38 27.26
C GLY A 170 4.32 -4.95 25.87
N MET A 171 3.06 -5.20 25.51
CA MET A 171 2.46 -4.80 24.23
C MET A 171 1.43 -3.69 24.40
N ILE A 172 1.66 -2.56 23.74
CA ILE A 172 0.74 -1.42 23.68
C ILE A 172 -0.06 -1.51 22.38
N LEU A 173 -1.31 -1.91 22.49
CA LEU A 173 -2.28 -2.00 21.40
C LEU A 173 -3.10 -0.70 21.39
N SER A 174 -2.77 0.23 20.49
CA SER A 174 -3.32 1.59 20.51
C SER A 174 -4.73 1.70 19.92
N ALA A 175 -5.25 0.66 19.25
CA ALA A 175 -6.52 0.70 18.51
C ALA A 175 -6.62 1.90 17.54
N GLY A 176 -5.51 2.20 16.87
CA GLY A 176 -5.38 3.31 15.93
C GLY A 176 -5.28 4.70 16.57
N GLN A 177 -5.21 4.81 17.90
CA GLN A 177 -4.94 6.09 18.57
C GLN A 177 -3.48 6.54 18.37
N HIS A 178 -3.20 7.78 18.79
CA HIS A 178 -1.86 8.37 18.70
C HIS A 178 -0.83 7.56 19.51
N LYS A 179 0.04 6.82 18.82
CA LYS A 179 1.04 5.91 19.42
C LYS A 179 1.90 6.56 20.49
N GLY A 180 2.32 7.82 20.29
CA GLY A 180 3.10 8.56 21.27
C GLY A 180 2.36 8.85 22.57
N GLU A 181 1.05 9.17 22.51
CA GLU A 181 0.26 9.43 23.71
C GLU A 181 -0.01 8.14 24.48
N CYS A 182 -0.29 7.04 23.75
CA CYS A 182 -0.48 5.72 24.32
C CYS A 182 0.80 5.21 24.99
N LEU A 183 1.96 5.45 24.40
CA LEU A 183 3.26 5.13 25.00
C LEU A 183 3.43 5.83 26.35
N PHE A 184 3.24 7.16 26.39
CA PHE A 184 3.45 7.91 27.62
C PHE A 184 2.42 7.63 28.73
N SER A 185 1.22 7.12 28.41
CA SER A 185 0.29 6.66 29.45
C SER A 185 0.66 5.29 30.04
N CYS A 186 1.58 4.56 29.41
CA CYS A 186 1.99 3.21 29.83
C CYS A 186 3.35 3.18 30.54
N LEU A 187 4.25 4.12 30.22
CA LEU A 187 5.60 4.13 30.78
C LEU A 187 5.57 4.41 32.30
N GLN A 188 6.06 3.47 33.09
CA GLN A 188 6.25 3.66 34.54
C GLN A 188 7.42 4.60 34.84
N LYS A 189 8.48 4.48 34.02
CA LYS A 189 9.66 5.34 34.05
C LYS A 189 10.04 5.68 32.62
N VAL A 190 10.27 6.97 32.37
CA VAL A 190 10.73 7.42 31.05
C VAL A 190 12.24 7.22 30.95
N PRO A 191 12.74 6.46 29.96
CA PRO A 191 14.18 6.24 29.78
C PRO A 191 14.87 7.50 29.24
N GLU A 192 16.19 7.55 29.34
CA GLU A 192 16.98 8.64 28.74
C GLU A 192 17.03 8.56 27.22
N CYS A 193 16.86 7.36 26.64
CA CYS A 193 16.73 7.17 25.20
C CYS A 193 15.65 6.15 24.83
N ILE A 194 14.87 6.47 23.80
CA ILE A 194 13.92 5.55 23.17
C ILE A 194 14.41 5.27 21.75
N VAL A 195 14.58 3.98 21.42
CA VAL A 195 14.85 3.52 20.06
C VAL A 195 13.62 2.79 19.55
N MET A 196 13.07 3.19 18.40
CA MET A 196 11.82 2.65 17.87
C MET A 196 11.97 2.17 16.43
N TRP A 197 11.39 1.01 16.11
CA TRP A 197 11.24 0.49 14.76
C TRP A 197 9.78 0.59 14.32
N ASP A 198 9.53 1.14 13.14
CA ASP A 198 8.19 1.23 12.54
C ASP A 198 8.34 1.40 11.02
N ASP A 199 7.52 0.73 10.23
CA ASP A 199 7.53 0.86 8.76
C ASP A 199 6.97 2.23 8.30
N SER A 200 6.12 2.85 9.14
CA SER A 200 5.47 4.12 8.88
C SER A 200 6.24 5.30 9.45
N LEU A 201 6.75 6.15 8.55
CA LEU A 201 7.38 7.42 8.92
C LEU A 201 6.46 8.31 9.77
N LEU A 202 5.15 8.31 9.48
CA LEU A 202 4.18 9.11 10.21
C LEU A 202 4.06 8.66 11.67
N ASN A 203 4.11 7.36 11.95
CA ASN A 203 4.07 6.84 13.32
C ASN A 203 5.31 7.28 14.12
N LEU A 204 6.51 7.20 13.52
CA LEU A 204 7.74 7.68 14.15
C LEU A 204 7.69 9.18 14.44
N GLN A 205 7.19 9.98 13.49
CA GLN A 205 7.02 11.42 13.68
C GLN A 205 6.03 11.75 14.80
N ARG A 206 4.94 10.98 14.93
CA ARG A 206 3.96 11.12 16.01
C ARG A 206 4.57 10.81 17.37
N VAL A 207 5.36 9.73 17.49
CA VAL A 207 6.07 9.40 18.73
C VAL A 207 7.12 10.47 19.05
N GLN A 208 7.89 10.93 18.05
CA GLN A 208 8.81 12.05 18.20
C GLN A 208 8.09 13.29 18.76
N ALA A 209 6.96 13.67 18.19
CA ALA A 209 6.20 14.85 18.63
C ALA A 209 5.75 14.73 20.10
N SER A 210 5.32 13.55 20.54
CA SER A 210 4.98 13.32 21.95
C SER A 210 6.21 13.41 22.88
N ILE A 211 7.38 12.94 22.44
CA ILE A 211 8.63 13.07 23.19
C ILE A 211 9.06 14.54 23.29
N ASP A 212 8.97 15.29 22.19
CA ASP A 212 9.30 16.71 22.16
C ASP A 212 8.36 17.51 23.09
N ALA A 213 7.06 17.21 23.08
CA ALA A 213 6.10 17.82 24.00
C ALA A 213 6.39 17.48 25.48
N TYR A 214 6.72 16.22 25.78
CA TYR A 214 7.14 15.80 27.12
C TYR A 214 8.40 16.54 27.59
N ASN A 215 9.42 16.62 26.73
CA ASN A 215 10.66 17.32 27.02
C ASN A 215 10.43 18.82 27.29
N GLN A 216 9.58 19.47 26.49
CA GLN A 216 9.24 20.89 26.68
C GLN A 216 8.52 21.12 28.01
N SER A 217 7.54 20.28 28.36
CA SER A 217 6.85 20.35 29.65
C SER A 217 7.84 20.21 30.81
N LYS A 218 8.73 19.21 30.77
CA LYS A 218 9.68 18.95 31.85
C LYS A 218 10.76 20.01 31.98
N LEU A 219 11.26 20.56 30.88
CA LEU A 219 12.20 21.69 30.93
C LEU A 219 11.58 22.96 31.51
N SER A 220 10.26 23.14 31.36
CA SER A 220 9.54 24.28 31.95
C SER A 220 9.38 24.13 33.47
N GLU A 221 9.29 22.90 33.97
CA GLU A 221 9.20 22.56 35.39
C GLU A 221 10.58 22.55 36.07
N ASP A 222 11.60 22.01 35.37
CA ASP A 222 12.96 21.84 35.88
C ASP A 222 14.00 22.08 34.77
N LYS A 223 14.75 23.18 34.87
CA LYS A 223 15.80 23.52 33.90
C LYS A 223 17.00 22.55 33.94
N ALA A 224 17.17 21.79 35.02
CA ALA A 224 18.20 20.76 35.13
C ALA A 224 17.76 19.42 34.52
N PHE A 225 16.49 19.31 34.09
CA PHE A 225 15.98 18.12 33.41
C PHE A 225 16.80 17.81 32.17
N THR A 226 17.20 16.55 32.02
CA THR A 226 17.88 16.06 30.82
C THR A 226 16.84 15.55 29.82
N PRO A 227 16.74 16.15 28.62
CA PRO A 227 15.77 15.73 27.62
C PRO A 227 15.95 14.28 27.18
N VAL A 228 14.84 13.57 27.05
CA VAL A 228 14.75 12.23 26.48
C VAL A 228 15.17 12.29 25.02
N LYS A 229 16.05 11.37 24.61
CA LYS A 229 16.50 11.25 23.23
C LYS A 229 15.68 10.22 22.47
N PHE A 230 15.34 10.52 21.23
CA PHE A 230 14.60 9.62 20.35
C PHE A 230 15.44 9.21 19.14
N VAL A 231 15.40 7.92 18.83
CA VAL A 231 15.94 7.36 17.59
C VAL A 231 14.85 6.54 16.92
N GLY A 232 14.26 7.07 15.85
CA GLY A 232 13.34 6.32 15.00
C GLY A 232 14.10 5.60 13.89
N ILE A 233 13.81 4.31 13.71
CA ILE A 233 14.25 3.48 12.59
C ILE A 233 13.03 3.26 11.71
N ARG A 234 12.93 4.06 10.66
CA ARG A 234 11.95 3.88 9.59
C ARG A 234 12.34 2.64 8.81
N TYR A 235 11.61 1.56 9.03
CA TYR A 235 11.96 0.25 8.50
C TYR A 235 11.38 0.06 7.10
N SER A 236 12.23 0.04 6.07
CA SER A 236 11.80 0.14 4.66
C SER A 236 11.79 -1.19 3.90
N LYS A 237 11.97 -2.34 4.59
CA LYS A 237 12.14 -3.65 3.95
C LYS A 237 11.02 -4.01 2.98
N LEU A 238 9.78 -3.69 3.34
CA LEU A 238 8.58 -4.08 2.57
C LEU A 238 8.05 -2.98 1.65
N ASP A 239 8.75 -1.85 1.51
CA ASP A 239 8.29 -0.72 0.68
C ASP A 239 7.97 -1.10 -0.75
N ALA A 240 8.89 -1.84 -1.39
CA ALA A 240 8.70 -2.26 -2.77
C ALA A 240 7.49 -3.19 -2.89
N LEU A 241 7.22 -4.04 -1.90
CA LEU A 241 6.05 -4.91 -1.90
C LEU A 241 4.77 -4.07 -1.78
N ILE A 242 4.74 -3.13 -0.83
CA ILE A 242 3.62 -2.23 -0.55
C ILE A 242 3.28 -1.35 -1.76
N GLN A 243 4.29 -0.75 -2.39
CA GLN A 243 4.11 0.09 -3.58
C GLN A 243 3.59 -0.68 -4.80
N ASN A 244 3.82 -1.99 -4.85
CA ASN A 244 3.39 -2.86 -5.94
C ASN A 244 1.99 -3.48 -5.73
N VAL A 245 1.31 -3.15 -4.63
CA VAL A 245 -0.08 -3.58 -4.39
C VAL A 245 -0.98 -3.05 -5.51
N LYS A 246 -1.73 -3.95 -6.14
CA LYS A 246 -2.63 -3.62 -7.24
C LYS A 246 -4.05 -3.45 -6.74
N PRO A 247 -4.70 -2.29 -6.94
CA PRO A 247 -6.09 -2.07 -6.50
C PRO A 247 -7.08 -3.12 -7.01
N GLU A 248 -6.89 -3.60 -8.25
CA GLU A 248 -7.71 -4.67 -8.85
C GLU A 248 -7.61 -6.02 -8.12
N VAL A 249 -6.47 -6.32 -7.50
CA VAL A 249 -6.26 -7.52 -6.68
C VAL A 249 -7.00 -7.38 -5.35
N VAL A 250 -6.84 -6.23 -4.68
CA VAL A 250 -7.49 -5.92 -3.41
C VAL A 250 -9.02 -5.95 -3.55
N GLU A 251 -9.54 -5.34 -4.62
CA GLU A 251 -10.96 -5.34 -4.94
C GLU A 251 -11.51 -6.76 -5.15
N LEU A 252 -10.75 -7.61 -5.85
CA LEU A 252 -11.14 -9.00 -6.06
C LEU A 252 -11.10 -9.80 -4.75
N GLN A 253 -10.05 -9.64 -3.94
CA GLN A 253 -9.95 -10.27 -2.62
C GLN A 253 -11.10 -9.86 -1.71
N ARG A 254 -11.47 -8.57 -1.69
CA ARG A 254 -12.65 -8.06 -0.97
C ARG A 254 -13.94 -8.73 -1.46
N LYS A 255 -14.13 -8.88 -2.78
CA LYS A 255 -15.30 -9.55 -3.36
C LYS A 255 -15.43 -11.02 -2.94
N TYR A 256 -14.32 -11.68 -2.67
CA TYR A 256 -14.28 -13.07 -2.21
C TYR A 256 -13.82 -13.20 -0.76
N ASN A 257 -14.13 -12.23 0.12
CA ASN A 257 -13.70 -12.20 1.53
C ASN A 257 -14.10 -13.43 2.39
N ASP A 258 -14.95 -14.31 1.87
CA ASP A 258 -15.23 -15.63 2.46
C ASP A 258 -14.13 -16.67 2.21
N ARG A 259 -13.17 -16.38 1.32
CA ARG A 259 -12.03 -17.24 1.00
C ARG A 259 -10.77 -16.39 0.95
N ILE A 260 -9.72 -16.81 1.65
CA ILE A 260 -8.41 -16.17 1.52
C ILE A 260 -7.88 -16.46 0.11
N LEU A 261 -7.77 -15.39 -0.71
CA LEU A 261 -7.18 -15.46 -2.04
C LEU A 261 -5.79 -14.86 -2.00
N SER A 262 -4.78 -15.64 -2.37
CA SER A 262 -3.43 -15.10 -2.60
C SER A 262 -3.43 -14.08 -3.75
N ASP A 263 -2.46 -13.17 -3.73
CA ASP A 263 -2.32 -12.15 -4.76
C ASP A 263 -2.13 -12.76 -6.16
N GLU A 264 -1.41 -13.88 -6.25
CA GLU A 264 -1.23 -14.63 -7.51
C GLU A 264 -2.54 -15.26 -7.99
N HIS A 265 -3.31 -15.91 -7.11
CA HIS A 265 -4.62 -16.45 -7.48
C HIS A 265 -5.59 -15.35 -7.92
N ALA A 266 -5.61 -14.21 -7.24
CA ALA A 266 -6.39 -13.05 -7.64
C ALA A 266 -5.97 -12.55 -9.03
N LYS A 267 -4.67 -12.43 -9.31
CA LYS A 267 -4.15 -12.07 -10.65
C LYS A 267 -4.60 -13.06 -11.73
N TYR A 268 -4.62 -14.37 -11.44
CA TYR A 268 -5.11 -15.38 -12.39
C TYR A 268 -6.60 -15.24 -12.69
N ILE A 269 -7.43 -15.01 -11.67
CA ILE A 269 -8.86 -14.78 -11.85
C ILE A 269 -9.10 -13.52 -12.69
N ILE A 270 -8.45 -12.40 -12.36
CA ILE A 270 -8.54 -11.14 -13.13
C ILE A 270 -8.13 -11.36 -14.60
N LYS A 271 -7.04 -12.10 -14.83
CA LYS A 271 -6.58 -12.44 -16.18
C LYS A 271 -7.60 -13.30 -16.93
N ALA A 272 -8.22 -14.27 -16.26
CA ALA A 272 -9.25 -15.13 -16.84
C ALA A 272 -10.53 -14.34 -17.15
N GLU A 273 -10.98 -13.48 -16.25
CA GLU A 273 -12.13 -12.58 -16.45
C GLU A 273 -11.88 -11.63 -17.63
N ARG A 274 -10.74 -10.94 -17.66
CA ARG A 274 -10.34 -10.10 -18.81
C ARG A 274 -10.32 -10.88 -20.12
N LYS A 275 -9.86 -12.13 -20.12
CA LYS A 275 -9.86 -12.99 -21.31
C LYS A 275 -11.29 -13.36 -21.73
N LYS A 276 -12.21 -13.61 -20.79
CA LYS A 276 -13.63 -13.83 -21.07
C LYS A 276 -14.28 -12.58 -21.62
N THR A 277 -14.03 -11.39 -21.06
CA THR A 277 -14.62 -10.14 -21.57
C THR A 277 -14.07 -9.77 -22.95
N ARG A 278 -12.76 -9.84 -23.18
CA ARG A 278 -12.16 -9.64 -24.51
C ARG A 278 -12.68 -10.60 -25.56
N GLN A 279 -13.10 -11.79 -25.14
CA GLN A 279 -13.73 -12.74 -26.03
C GLN A 279 -15.12 -12.28 -26.54
N HIS A 280 -15.64 -11.16 -26.05
CA HIS A 280 -16.93 -10.59 -26.46
C HIS A 280 -16.80 -9.16 -27.00
N CYS A 281 -15.61 -8.56 -27.03
CA CYS A 281 -15.39 -7.19 -27.49
C CYS A 281 -14.63 -7.12 -28.82
N VAL A 282 -14.74 -5.98 -29.51
CA VAL A 282 -13.95 -5.62 -30.68
C VAL A 282 -12.66 -4.89 -30.25
N ASP A 283 -11.60 -4.99 -31.04
CA ASP A 283 -10.39 -4.18 -30.84
C ASP A 283 -10.51 -2.90 -31.69
N ILE A 284 -10.30 -1.73 -31.10
CA ILE A 284 -10.39 -0.42 -31.80
C ILE A 284 -9.04 0.28 -31.74
N GLU A 285 -8.50 0.73 -32.87
CA GLU A 285 -7.26 1.51 -32.97
C GLU A 285 -7.59 2.87 -33.62
N TYR A 286 -7.37 3.97 -32.91
CA TYR A 286 -7.52 5.32 -33.45
C TYR A 286 -6.17 5.91 -33.86
N ARG A 287 -6.06 6.40 -35.10
CA ARG A 287 -4.91 7.14 -35.62
C ARG A 287 -5.29 8.58 -35.91
N GLY A 288 -5.11 9.43 -34.91
CA GLY A 288 -5.52 10.84 -34.99
C GLY A 288 -4.92 11.62 -36.16
N GLN A 289 -3.64 11.38 -36.50
CA GLN A 289 -2.96 12.06 -37.61
C GLN A 289 -3.60 11.78 -38.98
N GLU A 290 -4.16 10.58 -39.15
CA GLU A 290 -4.78 10.14 -40.41
C GLU A 290 -6.31 10.32 -40.39
N ASN A 291 -6.88 10.71 -39.25
CA ASN A 291 -8.32 10.67 -38.98
C ASN A 291 -8.95 9.30 -39.28
N LYS A 292 -8.22 8.23 -38.95
CA LYS A 292 -8.63 6.84 -39.21
C LYS A 292 -8.89 6.08 -37.92
N ILE A 293 -9.92 5.26 -37.93
CA ILE A 293 -10.28 4.32 -36.87
C ILE A 293 -10.32 2.93 -37.47
N TYR A 294 -9.59 2.00 -36.86
CA TYR A 294 -9.61 0.61 -37.26
C TYR A 294 -10.37 -0.21 -36.23
N LEU A 295 -11.33 -1.00 -36.68
CA LEU A 295 -12.05 -1.96 -35.85
C LEU A 295 -11.65 -3.36 -36.27
N SER A 296 -11.13 -4.17 -35.36
CA SER A 296 -10.76 -5.56 -35.61
C SER A 296 -11.73 -6.51 -34.92
N VAL A 297 -12.21 -7.51 -35.68
CA VAL A 297 -13.11 -8.56 -35.20
C VAL A 297 -12.46 -9.91 -35.41
N ASN A 298 -12.28 -10.63 -34.30
CA ASN A 298 -11.62 -11.94 -34.29
C ASN A 298 -12.59 -13.13 -34.13
N LYS A 299 -13.90 -12.87 -34.10
CA LYS A 299 -14.96 -13.88 -33.88
C LYS A 299 -16.17 -13.66 -34.78
N PHE A 300 -16.64 -14.74 -35.39
CA PHE A 300 -17.84 -14.76 -36.25
C PHE A 300 -19.09 -14.19 -35.56
N LYS A 301 -19.30 -14.55 -34.29
CA LYS A 301 -20.47 -14.08 -33.51
C LYS A 301 -20.47 -12.56 -33.35
N ILE A 302 -19.31 -11.96 -33.07
CA ILE A 302 -19.17 -10.50 -32.94
C ILE A 302 -19.42 -9.83 -34.29
N TYR A 303 -18.90 -10.40 -35.38
CA TYR A 303 -19.13 -9.90 -36.73
C TYR A 303 -20.62 -9.94 -37.13
N LYS A 304 -21.35 -11.00 -36.76
CA LYS A 304 -22.81 -11.06 -36.98
C LYS A 304 -23.53 -9.89 -36.29
N ILE A 305 -23.27 -9.69 -35.00
CA ILE A 305 -23.85 -8.56 -34.25
C ILE A 305 -23.48 -7.23 -34.90
N LEU A 306 -22.24 -7.11 -35.35
CA LEU A 306 -21.74 -5.90 -36.01
C LEU A 306 -22.45 -5.65 -37.36
N LYS A 307 -22.75 -6.70 -38.13
CA LYS A 307 -23.55 -6.63 -39.35
C LYS A 307 -25.01 -6.24 -39.05
N ASP A 308 -25.56 -6.67 -37.93
CA ASP A 308 -26.90 -6.24 -37.50
C ASP A 308 -26.91 -4.76 -37.11
N ILE A 309 -25.85 -4.27 -36.44
CA ILE A 309 -25.67 -2.87 -36.05
C ILE A 309 -25.47 -1.95 -37.28
N MET A 310 -24.71 -2.43 -38.25
CA MET A 310 -24.31 -1.72 -39.48
C MET A 310 -24.36 -2.68 -40.68
N PRO A 311 -25.52 -2.82 -41.35
CA PRO A 311 -25.71 -3.79 -42.44
C PRO A 311 -24.72 -3.66 -43.59
N ASP A 312 -24.20 -2.46 -43.83
CA ASP A 312 -23.26 -2.16 -44.91
C ASP A 312 -21.79 -2.08 -44.46
N ILE A 313 -21.45 -2.70 -43.32
CA ILE A 313 -20.09 -2.62 -42.76
C ILE A 313 -19.00 -3.18 -43.69
N GLU A 314 -19.35 -4.09 -44.60
CA GLU A 314 -18.40 -4.67 -45.57
C GLU A 314 -17.79 -3.61 -46.49
N LYS A 315 -18.45 -2.46 -46.70
CA LYS A 315 -17.88 -1.31 -47.44
C LYS A 315 -16.61 -0.74 -46.81
N TYR A 316 -16.42 -0.97 -45.51
CA TYR A 316 -15.31 -0.46 -44.72
C TYR A 316 -14.23 -1.53 -44.50
N GLN A 317 -14.40 -2.73 -45.04
CA GLN A 317 -13.50 -3.85 -44.78
C GLN A 317 -12.18 -3.71 -45.55
N ILE A 318 -11.07 -3.71 -44.81
CA ILE A 318 -9.71 -3.65 -45.38
C ILE A 318 -8.96 -4.99 -45.26
N LEU A 319 -9.41 -5.89 -44.38
CA LEU A 319 -8.88 -7.24 -44.24
C LEU A 319 -10.02 -8.23 -43.94
N GLY A 320 -9.99 -9.41 -44.54
CA GLY A 320 -11.07 -10.41 -44.42
C GLY A 320 -10.68 -11.83 -44.73
N THR A 321 -9.57 -12.31 -44.20
CA THR A 321 -9.16 -13.71 -44.44
C THR A 321 -9.62 -14.61 -43.29
N VAL A 322 -10.28 -15.72 -43.64
CA VAL A 322 -10.42 -16.86 -42.74
C VAL A 322 -9.09 -17.61 -42.80
N LYS A 323 -8.29 -17.54 -41.74
CA LYS A 323 -7.02 -18.28 -41.66
C LYS A 323 -7.20 -19.52 -40.82
N GLU A 324 -6.86 -20.68 -41.35
CA GLU A 324 -6.84 -21.91 -40.57
C GLU A 324 -5.58 -21.98 -39.70
N PHE A 325 -5.74 -22.11 -38.39
CA PHE A 325 -4.66 -22.30 -37.43
C PHE A 325 -4.94 -23.56 -36.62
N PHE A 326 -4.10 -24.59 -36.77
CA PHE A 326 -4.24 -25.87 -36.08
C PHE A 326 -5.62 -26.54 -36.28
N GLY A 327 -6.10 -26.59 -37.54
CA GLY A 327 -7.43 -27.16 -37.85
C GLY A 327 -8.61 -26.30 -37.40
N LYS A 328 -8.36 -25.08 -36.90
CA LYS A 328 -9.41 -24.15 -36.46
C LYS A 328 -9.39 -22.90 -37.33
N GLN A 329 -10.50 -22.63 -38.01
CA GLN A 329 -10.70 -21.38 -38.71
C GLN A 329 -10.67 -20.21 -37.71
N ARG A 330 -9.72 -19.28 -37.91
CA ARG A 330 -9.62 -18.02 -37.20
C ARG A 330 -9.94 -16.89 -38.15
N LEU A 331 -10.94 -16.11 -37.76
CA LEU A 331 -11.39 -14.95 -38.52
C LEU A 331 -10.58 -13.74 -38.06
N ALA A 332 -10.09 -12.95 -39.00
CA ALA A 332 -9.47 -11.66 -38.74
C ALA A 332 -10.05 -10.65 -39.72
N TRP A 333 -11.21 -10.08 -39.37
CA TRP A 333 -11.74 -8.94 -40.10
C TRP A 333 -11.18 -7.66 -39.52
N ARG A 334 -10.79 -6.74 -40.40
CA ARG A 334 -10.41 -5.39 -40.03
C ARG A 334 -11.18 -4.42 -40.91
N PHE A 335 -11.79 -3.43 -40.26
CA PHE A 335 -12.57 -2.38 -40.90
C PHE A 335 -11.87 -1.04 -40.66
N GLU A 336 -11.91 -0.14 -41.63
CA GLU A 336 -11.35 1.21 -41.56
C GLU A 336 -12.47 2.24 -41.71
N PHE A 337 -12.52 3.18 -40.77
CA PHE A 337 -13.51 4.24 -40.72
C PHE A 337 -12.84 5.60 -40.58
N THR A 338 -13.52 6.65 -41.02
CA THR A 338 -13.24 8.01 -40.57
C THR A 338 -13.95 8.29 -39.26
N SER A 339 -13.49 9.27 -38.48
CA SER A 339 -14.15 9.65 -37.22
C SER A 339 -15.64 9.98 -37.39
N LYS A 340 -15.99 10.69 -38.47
CA LYS A 340 -17.37 11.05 -38.79
C LYS A 340 -18.27 9.83 -38.98
N VAL A 341 -17.76 8.78 -39.63
CA VAL A 341 -18.52 7.55 -39.87
C VAL A 341 -18.57 6.67 -38.62
N PHE A 342 -17.49 6.63 -37.84
CA PHE A 342 -17.41 5.75 -36.66
C PHE A 342 -18.19 6.28 -35.45
N GLN A 343 -18.36 7.60 -35.32
CA GLN A 343 -19.03 8.21 -34.17
C GLN A 343 -20.44 7.66 -33.87
N PRO A 344 -21.36 7.49 -34.86
CA PRO A 344 -22.65 6.86 -34.60
C PRO A 344 -22.53 5.34 -34.34
N LEU A 345 -21.49 4.69 -34.85
CA LEU A 345 -21.26 3.26 -34.66
C LEU A 345 -20.82 2.96 -33.21
N PHE A 346 -19.90 3.74 -32.63
CA PHE A 346 -19.34 3.39 -31.31
C PHE A 346 -20.38 3.42 -30.18
N HIS A 347 -21.38 4.32 -30.23
CA HIS A 347 -22.49 4.31 -29.28
C HIS A 347 -23.29 3.00 -29.36
N LYS A 348 -23.56 2.51 -30.57
CA LYS A 348 -24.23 1.22 -30.77
C LYS A 348 -23.35 0.05 -30.31
N LEU A 349 -22.04 0.10 -30.57
CA LEU A 349 -21.11 -0.92 -30.06
C LEU A 349 -21.17 -1.01 -28.52
N SER A 350 -21.26 0.13 -27.83
CA SER A 350 -21.42 0.19 -26.37
C SER A 350 -22.74 -0.42 -25.91
N GLN A 351 -23.86 -0.04 -26.55
CA GLN A 351 -25.20 -0.59 -26.26
C GLN A 351 -25.28 -2.11 -26.41
N HIS A 352 -24.51 -2.67 -27.36
CA HIS A 352 -24.42 -4.11 -27.58
C HIS A 352 -23.30 -4.81 -26.78
N GLY A 353 -22.61 -4.10 -25.87
CA GLY A 353 -21.54 -4.65 -25.05
C GLY A 353 -20.30 -5.11 -25.84
N LEU A 354 -20.11 -4.59 -27.06
CA LEU A 354 -18.99 -4.94 -27.93
C LEU A 354 -17.74 -4.10 -27.65
N ILE A 355 -17.84 -3.05 -26.84
CA ILE A 355 -16.70 -2.28 -26.35
C ILE A 355 -16.80 -2.14 -24.84
N LEU A 356 -15.66 -2.06 -24.17
CA LEU A 356 -15.56 -1.85 -22.73
C LEU A 356 -15.85 -0.38 -22.38
N GLN A 357 -16.25 -0.12 -21.13
CA GLN A 357 -16.53 1.25 -20.67
C GLN A 357 -15.31 2.17 -20.78
N ASP A 358 -14.10 1.68 -20.47
CA ASP A 358 -12.86 2.43 -20.62
C ASP A 358 -12.58 2.79 -22.10
N GLN A 359 -12.85 1.87 -23.03
CA GLN A 359 -12.78 2.16 -24.46
C GLN A 359 -13.82 3.21 -24.87
N PHE A 360 -15.04 3.14 -24.31
CA PHE A 360 -16.10 4.11 -24.57
C PHE A 360 -15.72 5.51 -24.09
N ASP A 361 -15.25 5.65 -22.84
CA ASP A 361 -14.89 6.94 -22.24
C ASP A 361 -13.76 7.62 -23.02
N VAL A 362 -12.74 6.86 -23.44
CA VAL A 362 -11.64 7.36 -24.27
C VAL A 362 -12.13 7.83 -25.63
N LEU A 363 -12.96 7.04 -26.31
CA LEU A 363 -13.51 7.42 -27.62
C LEU A 363 -14.45 8.63 -27.50
N GLN A 364 -15.25 8.70 -26.43
CA GLN A 364 -16.12 9.82 -26.16
C GLN A 364 -15.31 11.12 -26.01
N ALA A 365 -14.20 11.10 -25.27
CA ALA A 365 -13.30 12.25 -25.16
C ALA A 365 -12.71 12.67 -26.51
N VAL A 366 -12.30 11.70 -27.35
CA VAL A 366 -11.80 11.95 -28.71
C VAL A 366 -12.86 12.63 -29.59
N PHE A 367 -14.13 12.22 -29.49
CA PHE A 367 -15.21 12.81 -30.29
C PHE A 367 -15.72 14.15 -29.75
N SER A 368 -15.60 14.40 -28.44
CA SER A 368 -16.02 15.66 -27.81
C SER A 368 -15.01 16.79 -27.97
N GLU A 369 -13.71 16.51 -28.06
CA GLU A 369 -12.65 17.54 -28.19
C GLU A 369 -11.73 17.32 -29.43
N PRO A 370 -12.24 17.46 -30.67
CA PRO A 370 -11.48 17.13 -31.89
C PRO A 370 -10.23 18.00 -32.16
N LYS A 371 -10.01 19.08 -31.39
CA LYS A 371 -8.93 20.07 -31.62
C LYS A 371 -7.75 19.99 -30.65
N LYS A 372 -7.81 19.18 -29.58
CA LYS A 372 -6.62 18.94 -28.76
C LYS A 372 -5.90 17.71 -29.31
N THR A 373 -4.73 17.93 -29.88
CA THR A 373 -3.79 16.89 -30.26
C THR A 373 -3.48 16.05 -29.01
N LEU A 374 -4.16 14.91 -28.85
CA LEU A 374 -3.71 13.83 -27.98
C LEU A 374 -2.38 13.33 -28.55
N MET A 375 -1.28 14.04 -28.26
CA MET A 375 0.12 13.73 -28.64
C MET A 375 0.67 12.54 -27.86
N THR A 376 -0.14 11.50 -27.70
CA THR A 376 0.32 10.19 -27.25
C THR A 376 -0.41 9.17 -28.08
N THR A 377 0.36 8.46 -28.90
CA THR A 377 -0.06 7.27 -29.63
C THR A 377 -0.50 6.23 -28.61
N TYR A 378 -1.74 6.34 -28.12
CA TYR A 378 -2.36 5.27 -27.35
C TYR A 378 -2.64 4.15 -28.34
N HIS A 379 -1.70 3.21 -28.42
CA HIS A 379 -2.02 1.88 -28.89
C HIS A 379 -3.10 1.35 -27.95
N LEU A 380 -4.37 1.43 -28.35
CA LEU A 380 -5.43 0.52 -27.93
C LEU A 380 -5.12 -0.90 -28.47
N ARG A 381 -3.92 -1.40 -28.18
CA ARG A 381 -3.67 -2.83 -28.08
C ARG A 381 -3.83 -3.13 -26.62
N ALA A 382 -4.76 -4.01 -26.30
CA ALA A 382 -4.86 -4.62 -25.00
C ALA A 382 -3.66 -5.59 -24.75
N ARG A 383 -2.42 -5.15 -24.96
CA ARG A 383 -1.17 -5.77 -24.54
C ARG A 383 -0.54 -4.85 -23.50
N ARG A 384 -0.88 -5.06 -22.24
CA ARG A 384 0.07 -4.76 -21.14
C ARG A 384 1.21 -5.76 -21.32
N MET A 385 2.26 -5.37 -22.05
CA MET A 385 3.55 -6.03 -21.90
C MET A 385 4.04 -5.69 -20.50
N LEU A 386 4.19 -6.73 -19.68
CA LEU A 386 5.21 -6.71 -18.64
C LEU A 386 6.54 -6.58 -19.37
N SER A 387 7.21 -5.46 -19.22
CA SER A 387 8.65 -5.37 -19.41
C SER A 387 9.19 -4.43 -18.33
N CYS A 388 9.64 -5.04 -17.24
CA CYS A 388 10.80 -4.54 -16.52
C CYS A 388 12.04 -4.66 -17.44
N ASP A 389 12.99 -3.78 -17.15
CA ASP A 389 14.41 -3.83 -17.51
C ASP A 389 14.82 -3.45 -18.93
N LYS A 390 15.16 -2.16 -19.09
CA LYS A 390 16.54 -1.68 -19.29
C LYS A 390 16.52 -0.26 -19.86
N VAL A 391 16.92 0.72 -19.06
CA VAL A 391 17.68 1.87 -19.57
C VAL A 391 18.80 2.15 -18.56
N GLU A 392 20.00 1.76 -18.95
CA GLU A 392 21.23 2.17 -18.29
C GLU A 392 21.51 3.65 -18.54
N ARG A 393 22.18 4.21 -17.53
CA ARG A 393 22.74 5.54 -17.35
C ARG A 393 23.38 6.12 -18.63
N GLU A 394 23.12 7.40 -18.87
CA GLU A 394 24.17 8.38 -19.14
C GLU A 394 23.78 9.71 -18.46
N ALA A 395 24.65 10.18 -17.59
CA ALA A 395 24.54 11.46 -16.89
C ALA A 395 25.72 12.33 -17.33
N GLN A 396 25.44 13.53 -17.83
CA GLN A 396 26.33 14.67 -17.71
C GLN A 396 25.53 15.94 -17.41
N PRO A 397 26.12 16.89 -16.65
CA PRO A 397 25.37 17.89 -15.90
C PRO A 397 25.23 19.19 -16.69
N LEU A 398 24.16 19.94 -16.42
CA LEU A 398 24.12 21.37 -16.71
C LEU A 398 23.42 22.12 -15.57
N ASP A 399 23.97 23.31 -15.34
CA ASP A 399 23.95 24.12 -14.14
C ASP A 399 22.61 24.78 -13.76
N ALA A 400 22.64 25.14 -12.47
CA ALA A 400 21.99 26.17 -11.68
C ALA A 400 21.10 27.27 -12.33
N ASP A 401 20.30 27.83 -11.41
CA ASP A 401 19.49 29.05 -11.45
C ASP A 401 18.15 29.00 -12.18
N ALA A 402 17.09 28.79 -11.39
CA ALA A 402 16.00 29.76 -11.30
C ALA A 402 15.14 29.48 -10.05
N THR A 403 15.29 30.36 -9.06
CA THR A 403 14.38 30.53 -7.94
C THR A 403 12.99 30.95 -8.44
N THR A 404 11.94 30.29 -7.95
CA THR A 404 10.62 30.91 -7.93
C THR A 404 9.79 30.36 -6.77
N ASP A 405 9.52 31.25 -5.83
CA ASP A 405 8.62 31.08 -4.71
C ASP A 405 7.22 30.67 -5.17
N ILE A 406 6.76 29.51 -4.71
CA ILE A 406 5.34 29.17 -4.70
C ILE A 406 4.97 28.82 -3.27
N LYS A 407 4.27 29.75 -2.61
CA LYS A 407 3.58 29.52 -1.34
C LYS A 407 2.53 28.42 -1.55
N ILE A 408 2.75 27.27 -0.92
CA ILE A 408 1.74 26.23 -0.80
C ILE A 408 0.95 26.47 0.48
N ASP A 409 -0.33 26.78 0.31
CA ASP A 409 -1.32 26.88 1.37
C ASP A 409 -1.71 25.45 1.83
N THR A 410 -1.09 24.99 2.91
CA THR A 410 -1.47 23.74 3.59
C THR A 410 -2.46 24.02 4.72
N GLN A 411 -3.75 24.02 4.40
CA GLN A 411 -4.80 23.77 5.39
C GLN A 411 -5.80 22.73 4.90
N SER A 412 -5.49 21.46 5.18
CA SER A 412 -6.51 20.44 5.42
C SER A 412 -5.96 19.47 6.47
N LYS A 413 -6.22 19.80 7.74
CA LYS A 413 -5.99 18.92 8.88
C LYS A 413 -6.96 17.74 8.77
N ILE A 414 -6.46 16.57 8.44
CA ILE A 414 -7.16 15.30 8.65
C ILE A 414 -6.64 14.75 9.98
N ARG A 415 -7.47 14.83 11.02
CA ARG A 415 -7.30 14.05 12.26
C ARG A 415 -7.67 12.61 11.91
N LEU A 416 -6.66 11.74 11.89
CA LEU A 416 -6.78 10.28 11.99
C LEU A 416 -6.73 9.89 13.46
#